data_AF-A0A378UAP3-F1
#
_entry.id   AF-A0A378UAP3-F1
#
_cell.length_a   1.000
_cell.length_b   1.000
_cell.length_c   1.000
_cell.angle_alpha   90.00
_cell.angle_beta   90.00
_cell.angle_gamma   90.00
#
_symmetry.space_group_name_H-M   'P 1'
#
loop_
_entity.id
_entity.type
_entity.pdbx_description
1 polymer ?
#
loop_
_entity_poly.entity_id
_entity_poly.type
_entity_poly.pdbx_seq_one_letter_code
_entity_poly.pdbx_strand_id
1 'polypeptide(L)'
;MSTWIVIAAVALLVLGLLVGGWAYQTANRLDRLHVRYDLSWQALDGALARRAVVARAVAVDAYPGVPEGKRLAKLADAAERAPRPAREAAENELSAALSAVDPAELPVALVAELADAEARVLLARRFHNDAVRDTLALRERPMVRALRLGGTAALPTYFEIVERPDSQAEVNPVSRRTSARVVLLDESGAVLLLRGSDPRSRTRTNPHRGGGSRSVAPFAPMRIWRPRRCVSSPRRPACRRHPISLSGRCGAAMQSSISTPR
;
A
#
# COMPACT_ATOMS: atom_id res chain seq x y z
N MET A 1 53.29 -1.04 -39.06
CA MET A 1 52.98 -1.81 -37.83
C MET A 1 52.93 -0.94 -36.57
N SER A 2 53.84 0.02 -36.38
CA SER A 2 53.90 0.85 -35.15
C SER A 2 52.63 1.69 -34.89
N THR A 3 51.98 2.23 -35.92
CA THR A 3 50.73 2.99 -35.79
C THR A 3 49.59 2.14 -35.22
N TRP A 4 49.43 0.91 -35.67
CA TRP A 4 48.43 -0.02 -35.15
C TRP A 4 48.67 -0.38 -33.68
N ILE A 5 49.93 -0.51 -33.27
CA ILE A 5 50.29 -0.77 -31.86
C ILE A 5 49.91 0.43 -30.99
N VAL A 6 50.22 1.66 -31.43
CA VAL A 6 49.85 2.88 -30.71
C VAL A 6 48.34 3.01 -30.60
N ILE A 7 47.60 2.78 -31.70
CA ILE A 7 46.13 2.81 -31.71
C ILE A 7 45.57 1.78 -30.72
N ALA A 8 46.07 0.54 -30.75
CA ALA A 8 45.63 -0.51 -29.83
C ALA A 8 45.91 -0.15 -28.36
N ALA A 9 47.09 0.39 -28.06
CA ALA A 9 47.45 0.82 -26.71
C ALA A 9 46.54 1.96 -26.21
N VAL A 10 46.28 2.97 -27.04
CA VAL A 10 45.36 4.06 -26.71
C VAL A 10 43.93 3.55 -26.52
N ALA A 11 43.46 2.66 -27.40
CA ALA A 11 42.12 2.07 -27.28
C ALA A 11 41.97 1.26 -25.98
N LEU A 12 42.98 0.48 -25.60
CA LEU A 12 43.00 -0.25 -24.33
C LEU A 12 43.02 0.69 -23.12
N LEU A 13 43.79 1.78 -23.19
CA LEU A 13 43.83 2.80 -22.14
C LEU A 13 42.45 3.46 -21.95
N VAL A 14 41.82 3.89 -23.06
CA VAL A 14 40.48 4.48 -23.03
C VAL A 14 39.46 3.48 -22.48
N LEU A 15 39.49 2.22 -22.94
CA LEU A 15 38.62 1.17 -22.42
C LEU A 15 38.83 0.96 -20.91
N GLY A 16 40.08 0.94 -20.45
CA GLY A 16 40.43 0.81 -19.04
C GLY A 16 39.88 1.96 -18.19
N LEU A 17 39.98 3.20 -18.68
CA LEU A 17 39.42 4.38 -18.02
C LEU A 17 37.89 4.33 -17.96
N LEU A 18 37.23 3.89 -19.03
CA LEU A 18 35.77 3.74 -19.07
C LEU A 18 35.28 2.68 -18.08
N VAL A 19 35.93 1.51 -18.07
CA VAL A 19 35.60 0.41 -17.15
C VAL A 19 35.89 0.80 -15.70
N GLY A 20 37.04 1.44 -15.44
CA GLY A 20 37.42 1.93 -14.12
C GLY A 20 36.45 2.98 -13.60
N GLY A 21 36.09 3.97 -14.43
CA GLY A 21 35.10 4.99 -14.07
C GLY A 21 33.71 4.41 -13.79
N TRP A 22 33.26 3.46 -14.62
CA TRP A 22 31.99 2.76 -14.41
C TRP A 22 32.00 1.93 -13.10
N ALA A 23 33.10 1.22 -12.82
CA ALA A 23 33.25 0.44 -11.61
C ALA A 23 33.25 1.34 -10.36
N TYR A 24 33.95 2.48 -10.42
CA TYR A 24 33.97 3.48 -9.35
C TYR A 24 32.58 4.07 -9.07
N GLN A 25 31.84 4.47 -10.11
CA GLN A 25 30.46 4.96 -9.96
C GLN A 25 29.54 3.90 -9.35
N THR A 26 29.69 2.64 -9.77
CA THR A 26 28.88 1.53 -9.27
C THR A 26 29.21 1.22 -7.81
N ALA A 27 30.48 1.26 -7.42
CA ALA A 27 30.91 1.11 -6.03
C ALA A 27 30.35 2.22 -5.14
N ASN A 28 30.45 3.48 -5.56
CA ASN A 28 29.87 4.61 -4.82
C ASN A 28 28.34 4.52 -4.71
N ARG A 29 27.66 4.03 -5.75
CA ARG A 29 26.22 3.79 -5.71
C ARG A 29 25.87 2.71 -4.70
N LEU A 30 26.65 1.63 -4.65
CA LEU A 30 26.45 0.55 -3.71
C LEU A 30 26.69 1.01 -2.26
N ASP A 31 27.75 1.79 -2.02
CA ASP A 31 28.06 2.37 -0.70
C ASP A 31 26.89 3.22 -0.16
N ARG A 32 26.37 4.13 -0.99
CA ARG A 32 25.19 4.93 -0.63
C ARG A 32 23.96 4.08 -0.32
N LEU A 33 23.74 2.99 -1.05
CA LEU A 33 22.63 2.07 -0.79
C LEU A 33 22.84 1.29 0.52
N HIS A 34 24.09 0.95 0.85
CA HIS A 34 24.43 0.28 2.10
C HIS A 34 24.16 1.20 3.30
N VAL A 35 24.63 2.45 3.25
CA VAL A 35 24.33 3.47 4.27
C VAL A 35 22.81 3.65 4.42
N ARG A 36 22.07 3.72 3.30
CA ARG A 36 20.60 3.85 3.35
C ARG A 36 19.91 2.64 3.99
N TYR A 37 20.44 1.43 3.76
CA TYR A 37 19.94 0.21 4.40
C TYR A 37 20.20 0.19 5.90
N ASP A 38 21.37 0.66 6.36
CA ASP A 38 21.67 0.73 7.78
C ASP A 38 20.82 1.78 8.49
N LEU A 39 20.64 2.95 7.86
CA LEU A 39 19.75 4.00 8.37
C LEU A 39 18.29 3.55 8.41
N SER A 40 17.82 2.79 7.40
CA SER A 40 16.45 2.28 7.40
C SER A 40 16.23 1.23 8.48
N TRP A 41 17.25 0.42 8.80
CA TRP A 41 17.22 -0.49 9.94
C TRP A 41 17.15 0.28 11.27
N GLN A 42 17.95 1.32 11.47
CA GLN A 42 17.91 2.14 12.68
C GLN A 42 16.54 2.83 12.86
N ALA A 43 15.94 3.31 11.78
CA ALA A 43 14.60 3.89 11.81
C ALA A 43 13.53 2.86 12.19
N LEU A 44 13.62 1.64 11.64
CA LEU A 44 12.74 0.53 12.01
C LEU A 44 12.91 0.15 13.47
N ASP A 45 14.15 0.00 13.94
CA ASP A 45 14.47 -0.37 15.32
C ASP A 45 13.94 0.67 16.32
N GLY A 46 14.08 1.96 16.02
CA GLY A 46 13.51 3.03 16.84
C GLY A 46 11.98 3.01 16.89
N ALA A 47 11.31 2.67 15.78
CA ALA A 47 9.84 2.53 15.75
C ALA A 47 9.38 1.33 16.60
N LEU A 48 10.08 0.20 16.51
CA LEU A 48 9.82 -1.00 17.32
C LEU A 48 10.05 -0.75 18.81
N ALA A 49 11.13 -0.05 19.17
CA ALA A 49 11.40 0.33 20.57
C ALA A 49 10.28 1.21 21.15
N ARG A 50 9.76 2.18 20.38
CA ARG A 50 8.60 2.97 20.83
C ARG A 50 7.36 2.11 21.03
N ARG A 51 7.10 1.16 20.14
CA ARG A 51 5.99 0.20 20.29
C ARG A 51 6.15 -0.66 21.55
N ALA A 52 7.36 -1.13 21.87
CA ALA A 52 7.61 -1.89 23.09
C ALA A 52 7.31 -1.08 24.37
N VAL A 53 7.66 0.22 24.39
CA VAL A 53 7.30 1.12 25.48
C VAL A 53 5.78 1.24 25.64
N VAL A 54 5.06 1.46 24.55
CA VAL A 54 3.58 1.54 24.57
C VAL A 54 2.96 0.20 24.99
N ALA A 55 3.50 -0.93 24.52
CA ALA A 55 3.03 -2.26 24.90
C ALA A 55 3.20 -2.55 26.40
N ARG A 56 4.28 -2.06 27.04
CA ARG A 56 4.42 -2.12 28.50
C ARG A 56 3.39 -1.26 29.23
N ALA A 57 3.07 -0.08 28.71
CA ALA A 57 2.00 0.74 29.28
C ALA A 57 0.63 0.05 29.16
N VAL A 58 0.34 -0.57 28.01
CA VAL A 58 -0.85 -1.41 27.80
C VAL A 58 -0.88 -2.57 28.80
N ALA A 59 0.25 -3.21 29.07
CA ALA A 59 0.34 -4.31 30.03
C ALA A 59 0.02 -3.90 31.48
N VAL A 60 0.33 -2.66 31.87
CA VAL A 60 0.02 -2.14 33.21
C VAL A 60 -1.47 -1.80 33.34
N ASP A 61 -2.05 -1.27 32.27
CA ASP A 61 -3.40 -0.70 32.28
C ASP A 61 -4.50 -1.74 31.99
N ALA A 62 -4.32 -2.59 30.98
CA ALA A 62 -5.28 -3.66 30.64
C ALA A 62 -5.31 -4.80 31.67
N TYR A 63 -4.21 -5.00 32.40
CA TYR A 63 -4.00 -6.19 33.23
C TYR A 63 -3.46 -5.84 34.63
N PRO A 64 -4.19 -5.04 35.44
CA PRO A 64 -3.71 -4.61 36.74
C PRO A 64 -3.56 -5.79 37.70
N GLY A 65 -2.30 -6.17 37.99
CA GLY A 65 -1.96 -7.20 38.97
C GLY A 65 -2.13 -8.65 38.52
N VAL A 66 -2.51 -8.89 37.26
CA VAL A 66 -2.72 -10.25 36.73
C VAL A 66 -1.49 -10.80 35.97
N PRO A 67 -1.28 -12.13 35.92
CA PRO A 67 -0.13 -12.75 35.25
C PRO A 67 0.03 -12.39 33.76
N GLU A 68 -1.08 -12.13 33.07
CA GLU A 68 -1.15 -11.77 31.65
C GLU A 68 -0.41 -10.46 31.37
N GLY A 69 -0.55 -9.45 32.24
CA GLY A 69 0.18 -8.19 32.15
C GLY A 69 1.70 -8.40 32.30
N LYS A 70 2.12 -9.23 33.26
CA LYS A 70 3.54 -9.59 33.42
C LYS A 70 4.08 -10.32 32.18
N ARG A 71 3.28 -11.19 31.56
CA ARG A 71 3.64 -11.88 30.32
C ARG A 71 3.78 -10.90 29.16
N LEU A 72 2.84 -9.98 28.97
CA LEU A 72 2.90 -8.97 27.91
C LEU A 72 4.10 -8.04 28.08
N ALA A 73 4.36 -7.57 29.30
CA ALA A 73 5.54 -6.75 29.60
C ALA A 73 6.85 -7.51 29.31
N LYS A 74 6.93 -8.80 29.65
CA LYS A 74 8.09 -9.65 29.35
C LYS A 74 8.29 -9.84 27.84
N LEU A 75 7.22 -10.00 27.07
CA LEU A 75 7.30 -10.09 25.61
C LEU A 75 7.76 -8.77 24.98
N ALA A 76 7.27 -7.63 25.46
CA ALA A 76 7.72 -6.31 25.00
C ALA A 76 9.22 -6.10 25.27
N ASP A 77 9.67 -6.51 26.46
CA ASP A 77 11.07 -6.50 26.87
C ASP A 77 11.96 -7.45 26.06
N ALA A 78 11.44 -8.63 25.71
CA ALA A 78 12.14 -9.58 24.86
C ALA A 78 12.26 -9.05 23.43
N ALA A 79 11.19 -8.47 22.88
CA ALA A 79 11.17 -7.84 21.57
C ALA A 79 12.18 -6.70 21.48
N GLU A 80 12.21 -5.79 22.46
CA GLU A 80 13.13 -4.64 22.48
C GLU A 80 14.60 -5.03 22.64
N ARG A 81 14.91 -6.14 23.30
CA ARG A 81 16.31 -6.61 23.50
C ARG A 81 16.75 -7.63 22.46
N ALA A 82 15.85 -8.13 21.62
CA ALA A 82 16.16 -9.16 20.65
C ALA A 82 17.20 -8.66 19.62
N PRO A 83 18.27 -9.43 19.33
CA PRO A 83 19.21 -9.07 18.28
C PRO A 83 18.53 -9.11 16.90
N ARG A 84 19.07 -8.38 15.92
CA ARG A 84 18.51 -8.24 14.57
C ARG A 84 17.97 -9.54 13.94
N PRO A 85 18.67 -10.69 13.98
CA PRO A 85 18.16 -11.94 13.40
C PRO A 85 16.94 -12.54 14.13
N ALA A 86 16.80 -12.28 15.44
CA ALA A 86 15.70 -12.79 16.25
C ALA A 86 14.58 -11.74 16.45
N ARG A 87 14.81 -10.49 16.02
CA ARG A 87 13.90 -9.35 16.21
C ARG A 87 12.52 -9.62 15.63
N GLU A 88 12.46 -10.21 14.44
CA GLU A 88 11.20 -10.51 13.76
C GLU A 88 10.33 -11.49 14.56
N ALA A 89 10.92 -12.60 15.02
CA ALA A 89 10.21 -13.61 15.79
C ALA A 89 9.67 -13.01 17.11
N ALA A 90 10.49 -12.23 17.82
CA ALA A 90 10.08 -11.61 19.07
C ALA A 90 8.97 -10.55 18.88
N GLU A 91 9.02 -9.76 17.79
CA GLU A 91 7.96 -8.81 17.45
C GLU A 91 6.65 -9.51 17.04
N ASN A 92 6.73 -10.67 16.39
CA ASN A 92 5.56 -11.48 16.06
C ASN A 92 4.90 -12.05 17.33
N GLU A 93 5.69 -12.51 18.31
CA GLU A 93 5.16 -12.93 19.62
C GLU A 93 4.48 -11.77 20.37
N LEU A 94 5.09 -10.58 20.37
CA LEU A 94 4.51 -9.38 20.96
C LEU A 94 3.20 -8.98 20.25
N SER A 95 3.18 -9.03 18.91
CA SER A 95 1.99 -8.73 18.10
C SER A 95 0.85 -9.68 18.41
N ALA A 96 1.14 -10.98 18.55
CA ALA A 96 0.15 -11.97 18.95
C ALA A 96 -0.42 -11.68 20.35
N ALA A 97 0.42 -11.31 21.31
CA ALA A 97 -0.04 -10.97 22.65
C ALA A 97 -0.89 -9.68 22.68
N LEU A 98 -0.48 -8.64 21.94
CA LEU A 98 -1.27 -7.40 21.79
C LEU A 98 -2.63 -7.65 21.11
N SER A 99 -2.71 -8.64 20.21
CA SER A 99 -3.96 -8.99 19.53
C SER A 99 -5.03 -9.59 20.46
N ALA A 100 -4.63 -10.06 21.65
CA ALA A 100 -5.55 -10.57 22.67
C ALA A 100 -6.09 -9.47 23.60
N VAL A 101 -5.52 -8.26 23.57
CA VAL A 101 -5.97 -7.13 24.39
C VAL A 101 -7.24 -6.53 23.78
N ASP A 102 -8.25 -6.31 24.62
CA ASP A 102 -9.47 -5.60 24.23
C ASP A 102 -9.22 -4.08 24.25
N PRO A 103 -9.29 -3.38 23.10
CA PRO A 103 -9.11 -1.94 23.06
C PRO A 103 -10.22 -1.16 23.80
N ALA A 104 -11.37 -1.78 24.10
CA ALA A 104 -12.45 -1.14 24.84
C ALA A 104 -12.14 -0.97 26.33
N GLU A 105 -11.22 -1.76 26.87
CA GLU A 105 -10.80 -1.70 28.27
C GLU A 105 -9.67 -0.68 28.50
N LEU A 106 -9.11 -0.12 27.42
CA LEU A 106 -7.99 0.81 27.46
C LEU A 106 -8.45 2.29 27.40
N PRO A 107 -7.72 3.21 28.06
CA PRO A 107 -7.86 4.64 27.88
C PRO A 107 -7.68 5.02 26.41
N VAL A 108 -8.56 5.90 25.92
CA VAL A 108 -8.54 6.37 24.52
C VAL A 108 -7.17 6.92 24.11
N ALA A 109 -6.48 7.61 25.02
CA ALA A 109 -5.13 8.12 24.77
C ALA A 109 -4.11 7.00 24.49
N LEU A 110 -4.21 5.86 25.19
CA LEU A 110 -3.29 4.75 25.03
C LEU A 110 -3.57 3.94 23.77
N VAL A 111 -4.86 3.80 23.40
CA VAL A 111 -5.26 3.24 22.10
C VAL A 111 -4.69 4.09 20.95
N ALA A 112 -4.77 5.42 21.08
CA ALA A 112 -4.22 6.34 20.08
C ALA A 112 -2.68 6.23 19.98
N GLU A 113 -1.95 6.19 21.10
CA GLU A 113 -0.49 5.99 21.10
C GLU A 113 -0.08 4.63 20.52
N LEU A 114 -0.86 3.56 20.78
CA LEU A 114 -0.61 2.24 20.19
C LEU A 114 -0.80 2.26 18.68
N ALA A 115 -1.92 2.83 18.20
CA ALA A 115 -2.19 2.96 16.78
C ALA A 115 -1.12 3.80 16.04
N ASP A 116 -0.68 4.89 16.67
CA ASP A 116 0.39 5.76 16.15
C ASP A 116 1.76 5.05 16.16
N ALA A 117 2.05 4.22 17.16
CA ALA A 117 3.24 3.38 17.17
C ALA A 117 3.20 2.32 16.05
N GLU A 118 2.07 1.63 15.87
CA GLU A 118 1.88 0.64 14.80
C GLU A 118 2.00 1.26 13.40
N ALA A 119 1.41 2.44 13.18
CA ALA A 119 1.53 3.18 11.93
C ALA A 119 2.99 3.52 11.59
N ARG A 120 3.80 3.91 12.57
CA ARG A 120 5.23 4.18 12.37
C ARG A 120 6.02 2.91 12.04
N VAL A 121 5.72 1.79 12.71
CA VAL A 121 6.36 0.49 12.41
C VAL A 121 6.06 0.06 10.98
N LEU A 122 4.80 0.16 10.55
CA LEU A 122 4.37 -0.13 9.18
C LEU A 122 5.15 0.68 8.14
N LEU A 123 5.27 2.00 8.37
CA LEU A 123 5.99 2.88 7.45
C LEU A 123 7.49 2.56 7.44
N ALA A 124 8.09 2.37 8.61
CA ALA A 124 9.52 2.07 8.73
C ALA A 124 9.87 0.73 8.07
N ARG A 125 9.01 -0.29 8.22
CA ARG A 125 9.17 -1.60 7.55
C ARG A 125 9.14 -1.46 6.04
N ARG A 126 8.24 -0.64 5.49
CA ARG A 126 8.19 -0.37 4.04
C ARG A 126 9.49 0.25 3.55
N PHE A 127 9.99 1.29 4.23
CA PHE A 127 11.27 1.91 3.86
C PHE A 127 12.45 0.96 3.99
N HIS A 128 12.43 0.08 5.00
CA HIS A 128 13.45 -0.96 5.14
C HIS A 128 13.41 -1.94 3.96
N ASN A 129 12.24 -2.48 3.63
CA ASN A 129 12.06 -3.44 2.53
C ASN A 129 12.37 -2.82 1.16
N ASP A 130 12.09 -1.53 0.96
CA ASP A 130 12.50 -0.81 -0.26
C ASP A 130 14.03 -0.67 -0.34
N ALA A 131 14.70 -0.39 0.78
CA ALA A 131 16.17 -0.36 0.81
C ALA A 131 16.79 -1.76 0.56
N VAL A 132 16.19 -2.82 1.10
CA VAL A 132 16.56 -4.22 0.82
C VAL A 132 16.39 -4.53 -0.68
N ARG A 133 15.27 -4.13 -1.28
CA ARG A 133 15.01 -4.36 -2.71
C ARG A 133 16.02 -3.60 -3.58
N ASP A 134 16.27 -2.33 -3.29
CA ASP A 134 17.21 -1.48 -4.04
C ASP A 134 18.64 -2.03 -4.00
N THR A 135 19.06 -2.54 -2.83
CA THR A 135 20.39 -3.13 -2.63
C THR A 135 20.52 -4.48 -3.35
N LEU A 136 19.54 -5.38 -3.25
CA LEU A 136 19.55 -6.66 -3.95
C LEU A 136 19.55 -6.48 -5.48
N ALA A 137 18.71 -5.59 -6.01
CA ALA A 137 18.62 -5.32 -7.45
C ALA A 137 19.93 -4.82 -8.07
N LEU A 138 20.78 -4.14 -7.28
CA LEU A 138 22.12 -3.76 -7.72
C LEU A 138 23.14 -4.90 -7.56
N ARG A 139 23.11 -5.61 -6.42
CA ARG A 139 24.06 -6.70 -6.11
C ARG A 139 23.89 -7.92 -7.00
N GLU A 140 22.70 -8.17 -7.53
CA GLU A 140 22.42 -9.30 -8.42
C GLU A 140 22.95 -9.11 -9.85
N ARG A 141 23.35 -7.89 -10.23
CA ARG A 141 23.85 -7.61 -11.59
C ARG A 141 25.15 -8.41 -11.87
N PRO A 142 25.26 -9.09 -13.02
CA PRO A 142 26.36 -10.01 -13.30
C PRO A 142 27.72 -9.31 -13.29
N MET A 143 27.82 -8.07 -13.80
CA MET A 143 29.06 -7.30 -13.79
C MET A 143 29.51 -6.92 -12.36
N VAL A 144 28.56 -6.65 -11.46
CA VAL A 144 28.85 -6.32 -10.05
C VAL A 144 29.38 -7.55 -9.31
N ARG A 145 28.80 -8.73 -9.60
CA ARG A 145 29.26 -10.02 -9.07
C ARG A 145 30.62 -10.43 -9.64
N ALA A 146 30.81 -10.30 -10.95
CA ALA A 146 32.06 -10.64 -11.63
C ALA A 146 33.24 -9.83 -11.08
N LEU A 147 33.03 -8.53 -10.82
CA LEU A 147 34.05 -7.63 -10.27
C LEU A 147 34.10 -7.63 -8.74
N ARG A 148 33.29 -8.46 -8.06
CA ARG A 148 33.21 -8.57 -6.59
C ARG A 148 33.04 -7.21 -5.88
N LEU A 149 32.38 -6.25 -6.52
CA LEU A 149 32.17 -4.91 -5.97
C LEU A 149 31.28 -4.91 -4.72
N GLY A 150 30.56 -6.01 -4.47
CA GLY A 150 29.72 -6.22 -3.29
C GLY A 150 30.45 -6.59 -2.01
N GLY A 151 31.76 -6.88 -2.06
CA GLY A 151 32.58 -7.23 -0.89
C GLY A 151 32.05 -8.43 -0.08
N THR A 152 32.34 -8.42 1.22
CA THR A 152 31.95 -9.43 2.23
C THR A 152 30.67 -9.06 3.00
N ALA A 153 30.01 -7.95 2.65
CA ALA A 153 28.80 -7.52 3.33
C ALA A 153 27.70 -8.59 3.22
N ALA A 154 27.10 -8.95 4.36
CA ALA A 154 25.99 -9.90 4.43
C ALA A 154 24.85 -9.50 3.46
N LEU A 155 24.12 -10.47 2.92
CA LEU A 155 22.96 -10.15 2.10
C LEU A 155 21.85 -9.56 2.98
N PRO A 156 21.22 -8.45 2.55
CA PRO A 156 20.11 -7.86 3.27
C PRO A 156 18.90 -8.81 3.22
N THR A 157 18.18 -8.93 4.33
CA THR A 157 17.03 -9.83 4.50
C THR A 157 15.78 -9.00 4.71
N TYR A 158 14.65 -9.45 4.15
CA TYR A 158 13.34 -8.83 4.38
C TYR A 158 12.90 -9.04 5.84
N PHE A 159 12.09 -8.10 6.33
CA PHE A 159 11.51 -8.16 7.67
C PHE A 159 9.99 -8.23 7.55
N GLU A 160 9.39 -9.29 8.06
CA GLU A 160 7.95 -9.57 7.95
C GLU A 160 7.31 -9.66 9.34
N ILE A 161 6.45 -8.69 9.67
CA ILE A 161 5.60 -8.75 10.88
C ILE A 161 4.17 -9.12 10.47
N VAL A 162 3.56 -10.04 11.20
CA VAL A 162 2.14 -10.36 11.08
C VAL A 162 1.32 -9.21 11.68
N GLU A 163 0.80 -8.31 10.84
CA GLU A 163 -0.13 -7.26 11.27
C GLU A 163 -1.59 -7.73 11.26
N ARG A 164 -2.41 -7.13 12.13
CA ARG A 164 -3.88 -7.21 12.01
C ARG A 164 -4.29 -6.70 10.62
N PRO A 165 -5.18 -7.39 9.90
CA PRO A 165 -5.59 -7.01 8.53
C PRO A 165 -6.30 -5.65 8.46
N ASP A 166 -6.75 -5.11 9.60
CA ASP A 166 -7.58 -3.91 9.67
C ASP A 166 -6.77 -2.62 9.41
N SER A 167 -5.47 -2.60 9.76
CA SER A 167 -4.58 -1.44 9.57
C SER A 167 -3.97 -1.34 8.17
N GLN A 168 -4.08 -2.39 7.33
CA GLN A 168 -3.68 -2.34 5.93
C GLN A 168 -4.76 -1.72 5.01
N ALA A 169 -6.01 -1.68 5.46
CA ALA A 169 -7.13 -1.11 4.70
C ALA A 169 -7.06 0.42 4.59
N GLU A 170 -6.35 1.09 5.51
CA GLU A 170 -6.28 2.56 5.55
C GLU A 170 -5.11 3.14 4.73
N VAL A 171 -4.00 2.39 4.56
CA VAL A 171 -2.79 2.87 3.87
C VAL A 171 -2.63 2.35 2.43
N ASN A 172 -3.56 1.51 1.96
CA ASN A 172 -3.81 1.39 0.53
C ASN A 172 -4.96 2.34 0.20
N PRO A 173 -4.75 3.49 -0.47
CA PRO A 173 -5.84 4.18 -1.10
C PRO A 173 -6.27 3.30 -2.29
N VAL A 174 -7.04 2.24 -2.01
CA VAL A 174 -8.07 1.82 -2.94
C VAL A 174 -8.84 3.10 -3.16
N SER A 175 -8.63 3.75 -4.31
CA SER A 175 -9.28 5.01 -4.64
C SER A 175 -10.78 4.76 -4.57
N ARG A 176 -11.38 5.02 -3.41
CA ARG A 176 -12.81 5.18 -3.27
C ARG A 176 -13.11 6.46 -4.00
N ARG A 177 -13.28 6.32 -5.32
CA ARG A 177 -13.86 7.35 -6.12
C ARG A 177 -15.30 7.48 -5.65
N THR A 178 -15.55 8.48 -4.81
CA THR A 178 -16.92 8.90 -4.48
C THR A 178 -17.60 9.20 -5.82
N SER A 179 -18.43 8.26 -6.26
CA SER A 179 -19.15 8.38 -7.51
C SER A 179 -20.60 8.67 -7.15
N ALA A 180 -21.03 9.89 -7.40
CA ALA A 180 -22.44 10.22 -7.39
C ALA A 180 -23.04 9.72 -8.72
N ARG A 181 -24.12 8.95 -8.65
CA ARG A 181 -24.95 8.64 -9.82
C ARG A 181 -26.19 9.52 -9.75
N VAL A 182 -26.32 10.44 -10.71
CA VAL A 182 -27.51 11.27 -10.85
C VAL A 182 -28.39 10.64 -11.92
N VAL A 183 -29.63 10.29 -11.56
CA VAL A 183 -30.64 9.78 -12.49
C VAL A 183 -31.61 10.92 -12.75
N LEU A 184 -31.58 11.46 -13.97
CA LEU A 184 -32.53 12.48 -14.40
C LEU A 184 -33.74 11.79 -15.03
N LEU A 185 -34.92 12.04 -14.46
CA LEU A 185 -36.21 11.55 -14.91
C LEU A 185 -36.99 12.70 -15.53
N ASP A 186 -37.63 12.48 -16.66
CA ASP A 186 -38.63 13.41 -17.19
C ASP A 186 -40.03 13.09 -16.64
N GLU A 187 -40.98 14.01 -16.86
CA GLU A 187 -42.38 13.83 -16.41
C GLU A 187 -43.10 12.64 -17.07
N SER A 188 -42.52 12.06 -18.12
CA SER A 188 -43.02 10.86 -18.80
C SER A 188 -42.38 9.56 -18.31
N GLY A 189 -41.43 9.65 -17.37
CA GLY A 189 -40.69 8.52 -16.80
C GLY A 189 -39.48 8.05 -17.62
N ALA A 190 -39.02 8.84 -18.60
CA ALA A 190 -37.81 8.53 -19.35
C ALA A 190 -36.55 8.91 -18.55
N VAL A 191 -35.47 8.13 -18.71
CA VAL A 191 -34.19 8.31 -17.99
C VAL A 191 -33.10 8.74 -18.97
N LEU A 192 -32.33 9.77 -18.62
CA LEU A 192 -31.16 10.18 -19.39
C LEU A 192 -29.97 9.24 -19.13
N LEU A 193 -29.45 8.60 -20.18
CA LEU A 193 -28.24 7.77 -20.13
C LEU A 193 -27.07 8.50 -20.77
N LEU A 194 -26.00 8.74 -20.00
CA LEU A 194 -24.74 9.28 -20.51
C LEU A 194 -23.75 8.12 -20.76
N ARG A 195 -23.26 7.98 -22.00
CA ARG A 195 -22.10 7.13 -22.26
C ARG A 195 -20.82 7.88 -21.89
N GLY A 196 -20.19 7.49 -20.78
CA GLY A 196 -18.83 7.93 -20.45
C GLY A 196 -17.79 7.17 -21.26
N SER A 197 -16.83 7.88 -21.85
CA SER A 197 -15.62 7.31 -22.47
C SER A 197 -14.49 7.27 -21.43
N ASP A 198 -13.86 6.10 -21.26
CA ASP A 198 -12.71 5.94 -20.36
C ASP A 198 -11.44 6.48 -21.04
N PRO A 199 -10.81 7.56 -20.51
CA PRO A 199 -9.63 8.16 -21.10
C PRO A 199 -8.39 7.26 -21.09
N ARG A 200 -8.40 6.14 -20.34
CA ARG A 200 -7.29 5.17 -20.31
C ARG A 200 -7.40 4.08 -21.38
N SER A 201 -8.58 3.89 -21.96
CA SER A 201 -8.78 2.97 -23.08
C SER A 201 -8.38 3.65 -24.40
N ARG A 202 -7.08 3.90 -24.61
CA ARG A 202 -6.58 4.27 -25.93
C ARG A 202 -6.52 3.01 -26.81
N THR A 203 -7.68 2.50 -27.20
CA THR A 203 -7.78 1.42 -28.18
C THR A 203 -7.33 1.97 -29.53
N ARG A 204 -6.09 1.66 -29.89
CA ARG A 204 -5.46 2.04 -31.15
C ARG A 204 -6.02 1.15 -32.26
N THR A 205 -7.17 1.51 -32.84
CA THR A 205 -7.63 0.89 -34.09
C THR A 205 -6.97 1.61 -35.28
N ASN A 206 -6.13 0.87 -35.99
CA ASN A 206 -5.39 1.31 -37.17
C ASN A 206 -6.37 1.55 -38.34
N PRO A 207 -6.26 2.64 -39.12
CA PRO A 207 -7.21 2.99 -40.16
C PRO A 207 -6.76 2.43 -41.51
N HIS A 208 -7.40 1.37 -41.99
CA HIS A 208 -7.33 1.03 -43.42
C HIS A 208 -8.72 0.66 -43.93
N ARG A 209 -9.30 1.62 -44.66
CA ARG A 209 -9.83 1.52 -46.04
C ARG A 209 -11.17 2.27 -46.16
N GLY A 210 -11.15 3.36 -46.93
CA GLY A 210 -12.35 3.94 -47.56
C GLY A 210 -12.73 5.36 -47.12
N GLY A 211 -12.01 6.35 -47.66
CA GLY A 211 -12.52 7.60 -48.25
C GLY A 211 -13.54 8.47 -47.51
N GLY A 212 -13.21 9.76 -47.35
CA GLY A 212 -14.21 10.83 -47.40
C GLY A 212 -14.10 11.90 -46.32
N SER A 213 -13.52 13.04 -46.73
CA SER A 213 -13.66 14.39 -46.18
C SER A 213 -13.41 14.64 -44.69
N ARG A 214 -12.40 15.50 -44.45
CA ARG A 214 -12.35 16.38 -43.28
C ARG A 214 -13.66 17.16 -43.20
N SER A 215 -14.44 16.92 -42.16
CA SER A 215 -15.44 17.85 -41.68
C SER A 215 -15.53 17.67 -40.17
N VAL A 216 -15.18 18.72 -39.45
CA VAL A 216 -15.55 18.90 -38.06
C VAL A 216 -17.07 18.96 -38.06
N ALA A 217 -17.72 17.81 -37.82
CA ALA A 217 -19.17 17.76 -37.75
C ALA A 217 -19.63 18.36 -36.40
N PRO A 218 -20.57 19.32 -36.42
CA PRO A 218 -21.15 19.87 -35.21
C PRO A 218 -21.96 18.79 -34.49
N PHE A 219 -22.12 18.98 -33.17
CA PHE A 219 -22.99 18.19 -32.31
C PHE A 219 -24.27 17.72 -33.04
N ALA A 220 -24.34 16.43 -33.36
CA ALA A 220 -25.55 15.84 -33.91
C ALA A 220 -26.65 15.82 -32.82
N PRO A 221 -27.90 16.16 -33.17
CA PRO A 221 -28.97 16.24 -32.18
C PRO A 221 -29.32 14.87 -31.59
N MET A 222 -29.67 14.88 -30.31
CA MET A 222 -30.16 13.75 -29.52
C MET A 222 -31.14 12.88 -30.33
N ARG A 223 -30.74 11.65 -30.65
CA ARG A 223 -31.71 10.62 -31.03
C ARG A 223 -32.31 10.06 -29.74
N ILE A 224 -33.47 10.59 -29.38
CA ILE A 224 -34.33 10.03 -28.33
C ILE A 224 -34.82 8.67 -28.85
N TRP A 225 -34.31 7.60 -28.27
CA TRP A 225 -34.81 6.26 -28.55
C TRP A 225 -36.08 6.05 -27.71
N ARG A 226 -37.26 6.11 -28.33
CA ARG A 226 -38.52 5.78 -27.65
C ARG A 226 -38.62 4.25 -27.47
N PRO A 227 -38.67 3.71 -26.24
CA PRO A 227 -38.95 2.30 -26.05
C PRO A 227 -40.41 2.01 -26.45
N ARG A 228 -40.63 0.96 -27.24
CA ARG A 228 -41.97 0.44 -27.55
C ARG A 228 -42.64 0.01 -26.23
N ARG A 229 -43.85 0.49 -25.96
CA ARG A 229 -44.66 0.10 -24.78
C ARG A 229 -44.83 -1.42 -24.77
N CYS A 230 -44.34 -2.09 -23.73
CA CYS A 230 -44.75 -3.46 -23.41
C CYS A 230 -46.18 -3.41 -22.87
N VAL A 231 -47.14 -3.82 -23.69
CA VAL A 231 -48.52 -4.09 -23.26
C VAL A 231 -48.50 -5.33 -22.37
N SER A 232 -48.94 -5.18 -21.12
CA SER A 232 -49.11 -6.27 -20.16
C SER A 232 -50.24 -7.20 -20.59
N SER A 233 -49.94 -8.48 -20.84
CA SER A 233 -50.94 -9.56 -20.91
C SER A 233 -50.74 -10.51 -19.72
N PRO A 234 -51.79 -10.83 -18.92
CA PRO A 234 -51.67 -11.68 -17.74
C PRO A 234 -52.05 -13.13 -18.07
N ARG A 235 -51.11 -14.09 -17.94
CA ARG A 235 -51.40 -15.51 -17.66
C ARG A 235 -50.12 -16.32 -17.31
N ARG A 236 -49.86 -16.45 -15.99
CA ARG A 236 -49.24 -17.56 -15.20
C ARG A 236 -47.78 -18.00 -15.47
N PRO A 237 -47.12 -18.73 -14.53
CA PRO A 237 -46.97 -18.50 -13.09
C PRO A 237 -45.47 -18.50 -12.65
N ALA A 238 -45.26 -18.12 -11.39
CA ALA A 238 -43.99 -17.76 -10.76
C ALA A 238 -42.91 -18.86 -10.69
N CYS A 239 -41.72 -18.56 -11.20
CA CYS A 239 -40.47 -19.14 -10.70
C CYS A 239 -40.04 -18.39 -9.42
N ARG A 240 -40.03 -19.12 -8.31
CA ARG A 240 -39.52 -18.71 -7.00
C ARG A 240 -38.11 -18.10 -7.14
N ARG A 241 -37.91 -16.91 -6.55
CA ARG A 241 -36.59 -16.45 -6.10
C ARG A 241 -36.64 -16.31 -4.58
N HIS A 242 -35.79 -17.08 -3.91
CA HIS A 242 -35.55 -16.96 -2.48
C HIS A 242 -34.86 -15.62 -2.15
N PRO A 243 -35.09 -15.07 -0.95
CA PRO A 243 -34.61 -13.75 -0.55
C PRO A 243 -33.19 -13.83 0.01
N ILE A 244 -32.34 -12.87 -0.35
CA ILE A 244 -31.18 -12.52 0.47
C ILE A 244 -31.57 -11.27 1.26
N SER A 245 -31.83 -11.51 2.55
CA SER A 245 -32.06 -10.50 3.58
C SER A 245 -30.78 -9.70 3.80
N LEU A 246 -30.84 -8.38 3.60
CA LEU A 246 -29.97 -7.42 4.25
C LEU A 246 -30.85 -6.49 5.09
N SER A 247 -31.11 -6.95 6.31
CA SER A 247 -31.62 -6.13 7.41
C SER A 247 -30.51 -5.17 7.84
N GLY A 248 -30.73 -3.87 7.61
CA GLY A 248 -29.87 -2.80 8.10
C GLY A 248 -30.72 -1.58 8.40
N ARG A 249 -31.39 -1.60 9.56
CA ARG A 249 -32.11 -0.48 10.16
C ARG A 249 -31.12 0.69 10.35
N CYS A 250 -31.29 1.79 9.63
CA CYS A 250 -30.85 3.11 10.08
C CYS A 250 -32.09 3.82 10.62
N GLY A 251 -32.37 3.59 11.91
CA GLY A 251 -33.30 4.39 12.67
C GLY A 251 -32.66 5.76 12.93
N ALA A 252 -33.34 6.81 12.45
CA ALA A 252 -33.05 8.18 12.81
C ALA A 252 -33.27 8.38 14.31
N ALA A 253 -32.26 8.90 15.01
CA ALA A 253 -32.40 9.49 16.33
C ALA A 253 -31.51 10.73 16.37
N MET A 254 -32.12 11.89 16.15
CA MET A 254 -31.55 13.21 16.48
C MET A 254 -32.69 14.00 17.14
N GLN A 255 -32.87 13.79 18.44
CA GLN A 255 -33.60 14.71 19.30
C GLN A 255 -32.54 15.58 19.98
N SER A 256 -32.56 16.88 19.68
CA SER A 256 -31.85 17.90 20.44
C SER A 256 -32.86 18.95 20.86
N SER A 257 -33.48 18.70 22.01
CA SER A 257 -34.19 19.69 22.82
C SER A 257 -33.19 20.35 23.77
N ILE A 258 -32.91 21.63 23.55
CA ILE A 258 -32.26 22.51 24.53
C ILE A 258 -33.30 23.59 24.87
N SER A 259 -33.89 23.46 26.06
CA SER A 259 -34.58 24.52 26.81
C SER A 259 -33.51 25.34 27.55
N THR A 260 -33.47 26.67 27.48
CA THR A 260 -34.04 27.67 28.42
C THR A 260 -33.35 29.03 28.13
N PRO A 261 -33.70 30.19 28.74
CA PRO A 261 -35.02 30.71 29.14
C PRO A 261 -35.26 32.17 28.66
N ARG A 262 -36.52 32.62 28.65
CA ARG A 262 -36.98 33.94 29.14
C ARG A 262 -38.47 33.87 29.42
#